data_AF-A0A452R3P3-F1
#
_entry.id   AF-A0A452R3P3-F1
#
_cell.length_a   1.000
_cell.length_b   1.000
_cell.length_c   1.000
_cell.angle_alpha   90.00
_cell.angle_beta   90.00
_cell.angle_gamma   90.00
#
_symmetry.space_group_name_H-M   'P 1'
#
loop_
_entity.id
_entity.type
_entity.pdbx_description
1 polymer ?
#
loop_
_entity_poly.entity_id
_entity_poly.type
_entity_poly.pdbx_seq_one_letter_code
_entity_poly.pdbx_strand_id
1 'polypeptide(L)'
;MNDFQKTQGDISQDRKKIFEDVHDDFCNIQHILLKFQQWREKYPDSYYEAFISLCIPKLLNPLIRVQLIDWNPLKFDAIGLKQMPWFTSIEEFMASGMEDSKKEDSSDKKILSTVINKTIIPRLTDFVEFIWDPLSTSQTTSLITHCRMILEELSTCANEVSKGKQDLLKSIVVRMKKAIEDDVFIPLYPKSTVENKTSPHSKFQERQFWSGVKLFRNILLWNGLLPDDTLQELGLGKLLNRYLIIALLNAIPGPEVVKKCKQIAAYLPEKWFQNSAMRTSIPQLENFIQFLLQFAHKLSGSEFRDEVKEIIPILVKIKALNQAESFIEEYHLDHLKSVIREV
;
A
#
# COMPACT_ATOMS: atom_id res chain seq x y z
N MET A 1 -27.58 4.44 10.16
CA MET A 1 -27.06 3.06 9.98
C MET A 1 -28.08 2.15 9.31
N ASN A 2 -29.35 2.14 9.76
CA ASN A 2 -30.44 1.37 9.12
C ASN A 2 -30.70 1.75 7.65
N ASP A 3 -30.60 3.03 7.29
CA ASP A 3 -30.85 3.50 5.93
C ASP A 3 -29.79 3.02 4.92
N PHE A 4 -28.51 3.07 5.29
CA PHE A 4 -27.42 2.54 4.47
C PHE A 4 -27.56 1.03 4.24
N GLN A 5 -27.83 0.26 5.29
CA GLN A 5 -28.00 -1.19 5.19
C GLN A 5 -29.21 -1.57 4.35
N LYS A 6 -30.31 -0.82 4.48
CA LYS A 6 -31.51 -0.99 3.67
C LYS A 6 -31.22 -0.71 2.20
N THR A 7 -30.66 0.45 1.87
CA THR A 7 -30.29 0.82 0.49
C THR A 7 -29.31 -0.18 -0.12
N GLN A 8 -28.33 -0.65 0.67
CA GLN A 8 -27.42 -1.71 0.21
C GLN A 8 -28.18 -3.00 -0.11
N GLY A 9 -29.12 -3.41 0.75
CA GLY A 9 -29.97 -4.58 0.53
C GLY A 9 -30.84 -4.46 -0.72
N ASP A 10 -31.44 -3.28 -0.93
CA ASP A 10 -32.27 -2.97 -2.10
C ASP A 10 -31.43 -3.07 -3.39
N ILE A 11 -30.23 -2.49 -3.42
CA ILE A 11 -29.28 -2.61 -4.55
C ILE A 11 -28.91 -4.07 -4.81
N SER A 12 -28.61 -4.85 -3.77
CA SER A 12 -28.26 -6.26 -3.93
C SER A 12 -29.44 -7.10 -4.44
N GLN A 13 -30.69 -6.72 -4.14
CA GLN A 13 -31.88 -7.36 -4.69
C GLN A 13 -32.10 -6.98 -6.15
N ASP A 14 -31.99 -5.70 -6.48
CA ASP A 14 -32.15 -5.21 -7.86
C ASP A 14 -31.08 -5.78 -8.79
N ARG A 15 -29.85 -5.97 -8.29
CA ARG A 15 -28.79 -6.66 -9.03
C ARG A 15 -29.24 -8.03 -9.56
N LYS A 16 -30.01 -8.80 -8.78
CA LYS A 16 -30.46 -10.14 -9.17
C LYS A 16 -31.49 -10.12 -10.31
N LYS A 17 -32.14 -8.97 -10.53
CA LYS A 17 -33.17 -8.79 -11.57
C LYS A 17 -32.61 -8.29 -12.90
N ILE A 18 -31.36 -7.80 -12.94
CA ILE A 18 -30.76 -7.16 -14.13
C ILE A 18 -30.82 -8.05 -15.38
N PHE A 19 -30.75 -9.38 -15.21
CA PHE A 19 -30.75 -10.35 -16.31
C PHE A 19 -31.86 -11.40 -16.17
N GLU A 20 -32.94 -11.10 -15.45
CA GLU A 20 -34.01 -12.08 -15.18
C GLU A 20 -34.77 -12.52 -16.45
N ASP A 21 -34.80 -11.67 -17.46
CA ASP A 21 -35.43 -11.88 -18.77
C ASP A 21 -34.43 -12.29 -19.86
N VAL A 22 -33.16 -12.47 -19.51
CA VAL A 22 -32.08 -12.82 -20.46
C VAL A 22 -31.74 -14.30 -20.33
N HIS A 23 -31.74 -15.01 -21.46
CA HIS A 23 -31.35 -16.42 -21.50
C HIS A 23 -29.88 -16.59 -21.10
N ASP A 24 -29.57 -17.62 -20.31
CA ASP A 24 -28.25 -17.83 -19.69
C ASP A 24 -27.08 -17.78 -20.68
N ASP A 25 -27.27 -18.29 -21.90
CA ASP A 25 -26.30 -18.21 -23.01
C ASP A 25 -25.83 -16.78 -23.35
N PHE A 26 -26.49 -15.73 -22.87
CA PHE A 26 -26.16 -14.32 -23.12
C PHE A 26 -25.81 -13.51 -21.87
N CYS A 27 -26.00 -14.05 -20.66
CA CYS A 27 -25.69 -13.35 -19.40
C CYS A 27 -24.75 -14.13 -18.47
N ASN A 28 -24.62 -15.45 -18.66
CA ASN A 28 -23.66 -16.28 -17.93
C ASN A 28 -22.31 -16.31 -18.66
N ILE A 29 -21.28 -15.79 -18.00
CA ILE A 29 -19.92 -15.67 -18.57
C ILE A 29 -19.35 -17.02 -19.02
N GLN A 30 -19.56 -18.09 -18.24
CA GLN A 30 -19.08 -19.43 -18.59
C GLN A 30 -19.79 -19.96 -19.85
N HIS A 31 -21.11 -19.79 -19.95
CA HIS A 31 -21.87 -20.24 -21.12
C HIS A 31 -21.46 -19.47 -22.39
N ILE A 32 -21.27 -18.15 -22.28
CA ILE A 32 -20.79 -17.31 -23.38
C ILE A 32 -19.43 -17.79 -23.86
N LEU A 33 -18.48 -17.99 -22.93
CA LEU A 33 -17.13 -18.45 -23.25
C LEU A 33 -17.14 -19.86 -23.87
N LEU A 34 -18.03 -20.75 -23.43
CA LEU A 34 -18.20 -22.08 -24.03
C LEU A 34 -18.61 -22.00 -25.50
N LYS A 35 -19.48 -21.07 -25.90
CA LYS A 35 -19.85 -20.87 -27.32
C LYS A 35 -18.64 -20.40 -28.14
N PHE A 36 -17.85 -19.47 -27.60
CA PHE A 36 -16.62 -19.03 -28.25
C PHE A 36 -15.58 -20.14 -28.34
N GLN A 37 -15.50 -20.99 -27.32
CA GLN A 37 -14.61 -22.15 -27.33
C GLN A 37 -15.03 -23.14 -28.42
N GLN A 38 -16.32 -23.46 -28.53
CA GLN A 38 -16.84 -24.31 -29.60
C GLN A 38 -16.58 -23.73 -30.99
N TRP A 39 -16.69 -22.41 -31.15
CA TRP A 39 -16.33 -21.73 -32.40
C TRP A 39 -14.83 -21.88 -32.69
N ARG A 40 -13.97 -21.59 -31.71
CA ARG A 40 -12.52 -21.73 -31.82
C ARG A 40 -12.10 -23.16 -32.20
N GLU A 41 -12.73 -24.17 -31.62
CA GLU A 41 -12.44 -25.59 -31.89
C GLU A 41 -12.95 -26.07 -33.26
N LYS A 42 -14.16 -25.65 -33.67
CA LYS A 42 -14.77 -26.10 -34.93
C LYS A 42 -14.31 -25.32 -36.16
N TYR A 43 -14.06 -24.02 -36.00
CA TYR A 43 -13.71 -23.09 -37.08
C TYR A 43 -12.60 -22.12 -36.64
N PRO A 44 -11.37 -22.61 -36.37
CA PRO A 44 -10.28 -21.80 -35.82
C PRO A 44 -9.91 -20.62 -36.71
N ASP A 45 -9.83 -20.80 -38.03
CA ASP A 45 -9.47 -19.72 -38.95
C ASP A 45 -10.44 -18.55 -38.84
N SER A 46 -11.75 -18.83 -38.90
CA SER A 46 -12.80 -17.82 -38.74
C SER A 46 -12.75 -17.12 -37.38
N TYR A 47 -12.48 -17.86 -36.29
CA TYR A 47 -12.34 -17.28 -34.95
C TYR A 47 -11.18 -16.29 -34.86
N TYR A 48 -10.00 -16.67 -35.38
CA TYR A 48 -8.81 -15.84 -35.30
C TYR A 48 -8.85 -14.66 -36.28
N GLU A 49 -9.38 -14.86 -37.50
CA GLU A 49 -9.56 -13.79 -38.50
C GLU A 49 -10.60 -12.75 -38.06
N ALA A 50 -11.59 -13.14 -37.26
CA ALA A 50 -12.57 -12.23 -36.67
C ALA A 50 -12.05 -11.49 -35.41
N PHE A 51 -10.79 -11.72 -35.00
CA PHE A 51 -10.16 -11.10 -33.82
C PHE A 51 -10.99 -11.25 -32.53
N ILE A 52 -11.60 -12.42 -32.33
CA ILE A 52 -12.56 -12.64 -31.23
C ILE A 52 -11.95 -12.36 -29.84
N SER A 53 -10.66 -12.63 -29.65
CA SER A 53 -9.93 -12.29 -28.43
C SER A 53 -10.02 -10.81 -28.03
N LEU A 54 -10.15 -9.90 -29.00
CA LEU A 54 -10.34 -8.45 -28.76
C LEU A 54 -11.80 -8.09 -28.43
N CYS A 55 -12.74 -8.95 -28.79
CA CYS A 55 -14.17 -8.77 -28.59
C CYS A 55 -14.64 -9.32 -27.24
N ILE A 56 -14.08 -10.45 -26.79
CA ILE A 56 -14.46 -11.11 -25.52
C ILE A 56 -14.40 -10.13 -24.33
N PRO A 57 -13.31 -9.39 -24.08
CA PRO A 57 -13.27 -8.44 -22.96
C PRO A 57 -14.37 -7.38 -23.02
N LYS A 58 -14.74 -6.91 -24.23
CA LYS A 58 -15.80 -5.91 -24.41
C LYS A 58 -17.17 -6.48 -24.05
N LEU A 59 -17.43 -7.73 -24.45
CA LEU A 59 -18.66 -8.43 -24.16
C LEU A 59 -18.80 -8.77 -22.67
N LEU A 60 -17.72 -9.22 -22.03
CA LEU A 60 -17.76 -9.63 -20.63
C LEU A 60 -17.80 -8.45 -19.65
N ASN A 61 -17.26 -7.28 -20.03
CA ASN A 61 -17.18 -6.11 -19.16
C ASN A 61 -18.50 -5.73 -18.44
N PRO A 62 -19.67 -5.59 -19.11
CA PRO A 62 -20.92 -5.30 -18.40
C PRO A 62 -21.31 -6.39 -17.40
N LEU A 63 -21.12 -7.67 -17.73
CA LEU A 63 -21.44 -8.80 -16.85
C LEU A 63 -20.54 -8.82 -15.61
N ILE A 64 -19.24 -8.60 -15.81
CA ILE A 64 -18.26 -8.51 -14.72
C ILE A 64 -18.60 -7.32 -13.82
N ARG A 65 -18.95 -6.16 -14.38
CA ARG A 65 -19.36 -4.98 -13.59
C ARG A 65 -20.56 -5.28 -12.69
N VAL A 66 -21.55 -6.02 -13.18
CA VAL A 66 -22.70 -6.47 -12.38
C VAL A 66 -22.25 -7.37 -11.22
N GLN A 67 -21.37 -8.34 -11.48
CA GLN A 67 -20.82 -9.20 -10.42
C GLN A 67 -20.04 -8.39 -9.37
N LEU A 68 -19.35 -7.33 -9.80
CA LEU A 68 -18.57 -6.49 -8.91
C LEU A 68 -19.42 -5.53 -8.08
N ILE A 69 -20.71 -5.29 -8.33
CA ILE A 69 -21.51 -4.24 -7.64
C ILE A 69 -21.30 -4.23 -6.11
N ASP A 70 -21.43 -5.38 -5.46
CA ASP A 70 -21.27 -5.51 -4.00
C ASP A 70 -19.81 -5.69 -3.54
N TRP A 71 -18.87 -5.81 -4.48
CA TRP A 71 -17.47 -5.99 -4.17
C TRP A 71 -16.83 -4.68 -3.72
N ASN A 72 -16.37 -4.69 -2.48
CA ASN A 72 -15.60 -3.62 -1.87
C ASN A 72 -14.18 -4.12 -1.54
N PRO A 73 -13.14 -3.68 -2.28
CA PRO A 73 -11.75 -4.13 -2.11
C PRO A 73 -11.08 -3.63 -0.83
N LEU A 74 -11.72 -2.72 -0.09
CA LEU A 74 -11.17 -2.14 1.14
C LEU A 74 -11.59 -2.93 2.40
N LYS A 75 -12.49 -3.90 2.27
CA LYS A 75 -12.90 -4.77 3.37
C LYS A 75 -11.93 -5.93 3.53
N PHE A 76 -11.59 -6.27 4.77
CA PHE A 76 -10.68 -7.38 5.07
C PHE A 76 -11.20 -8.75 4.60
N ASP A 77 -12.53 -8.93 4.58
CA ASP A 77 -13.22 -10.13 4.13
C ASP A 77 -13.66 -10.06 2.65
N ALA A 78 -13.10 -9.11 1.89
CA ALA A 78 -13.38 -9.01 0.47
C ALA A 78 -12.92 -10.27 -0.27
N ILE A 79 -13.81 -10.83 -1.09
CA ILE A 79 -13.50 -11.98 -1.95
C ILE A 79 -12.33 -11.59 -2.88
N GLY A 80 -11.32 -12.45 -2.94
CA GLY A 80 -10.19 -12.28 -3.85
C GLY A 80 -10.62 -12.43 -5.31
N LEU A 81 -10.05 -11.65 -6.23
CA LEU A 81 -10.50 -11.67 -7.63
C LEU A 81 -10.35 -13.05 -8.29
N LYS A 82 -9.28 -13.80 -7.95
CA LYS A 82 -9.08 -15.19 -8.43
C LYS A 82 -10.17 -16.18 -8.00
N GLN A 83 -10.90 -15.86 -6.94
CA GLN A 83 -12.00 -16.68 -6.44
C GLN A 83 -13.34 -16.32 -7.08
N MET A 84 -13.39 -15.27 -7.91
CA MET A 84 -14.62 -14.84 -8.54
C MET A 84 -14.93 -15.72 -9.76
N PRO A 85 -16.20 -16.09 -9.99
CA PRO A 85 -16.59 -16.98 -11.09
C PRO A 85 -16.14 -16.48 -12.47
N TRP A 86 -16.21 -15.16 -12.71
CA TRP A 86 -15.77 -14.58 -13.98
C TRP A 86 -14.27 -14.77 -14.23
N PHE A 87 -13.45 -14.78 -13.17
CA PHE A 87 -12.00 -14.90 -13.28
C PHE A 87 -11.65 -16.33 -13.69
N THR A 88 -12.16 -17.32 -12.94
CA THR A 88 -11.97 -18.74 -13.24
C THR A 88 -12.48 -19.10 -14.63
N SER A 89 -13.65 -18.59 -15.03
CA SER A 89 -14.21 -18.85 -16.37
C SER A 89 -13.28 -18.36 -17.50
N ILE A 90 -12.63 -17.20 -17.32
CA ILE A 90 -11.66 -16.67 -18.29
C ILE A 90 -10.38 -17.49 -18.27
N GLU A 91 -9.87 -17.88 -17.09
CA GLU A 91 -8.68 -18.72 -16.97
C GLU A 91 -8.87 -20.07 -17.69
N GLU A 92 -10.00 -20.75 -17.46
CA GLU A 92 -10.34 -22.02 -18.12
C GLU A 92 -10.47 -21.85 -19.64
N PHE A 93 -11.07 -20.75 -20.10
CA PHE A 93 -11.17 -20.44 -21.53
C PHE A 93 -9.80 -20.20 -22.19
N MET A 94 -8.89 -19.52 -21.50
CA MET A 94 -7.53 -19.29 -21.98
C MET A 94 -6.71 -20.59 -21.98
N ALA A 95 -6.87 -21.43 -20.96
CA ALA A 95 -6.17 -22.71 -20.84
C ALA A 95 -6.62 -23.76 -21.86
N SER A 96 -7.87 -23.70 -22.33
CA SER A 96 -8.41 -24.58 -23.38
C SER A 96 -7.98 -24.20 -24.81
N GLY A 97 -7.09 -23.22 -24.98
CA GLY A 97 -6.51 -22.89 -26.28
C GLY A 97 -5.57 -23.99 -26.78
N MET A 98 -5.69 -24.38 -28.06
CA MET A 98 -4.78 -25.34 -28.69
C MET A 98 -3.33 -24.80 -28.67
N GLU A 99 -2.38 -25.61 -28.22
CA GLU A 99 -0.94 -25.35 -28.32
C GLU A 99 -0.45 -25.50 -29.77
N ASP A 100 -0.98 -24.71 -30.70
CA ASP A 100 -0.38 -24.61 -32.02
C ASP A 100 0.92 -23.80 -31.91
N SER A 101 2.03 -24.53 -31.84
CA SER A 101 3.43 -24.10 -31.76
C SER A 101 3.91 -23.13 -32.85
N LYS A 102 3.01 -22.68 -33.73
CA LYS A 102 3.28 -21.66 -34.76
C LYS A 102 2.79 -20.25 -34.39
N LYS A 103 2.06 -20.08 -33.29
CA LYS A 103 1.61 -18.76 -32.79
C LYS A 103 1.99 -18.59 -31.32
N GLU A 104 3.27 -18.35 -31.06
CA GLU A 104 3.83 -18.06 -29.72
C GLU A 104 3.12 -16.90 -28.98
N ASP A 105 2.33 -16.07 -29.68
CA ASP A 105 1.57 -14.94 -29.12
C ASP A 105 0.05 -15.11 -29.34
N SER A 106 -0.54 -16.21 -28.85
CA SER A 106 -2.00 -16.42 -28.93
C SER A 106 -2.74 -15.26 -28.26
N SER A 107 -3.47 -14.48 -29.05
CA SER A 107 -4.17 -13.27 -28.60
C SER A 107 -5.18 -13.52 -27.47
N ASP A 108 -5.66 -14.75 -27.33
CA ASP A 108 -6.52 -15.19 -26.22
C ASP A 108 -5.84 -15.08 -24.84
N LYS A 109 -4.52 -15.28 -24.74
CA LYS A 109 -3.77 -15.13 -23.46
C LYS A 109 -3.81 -13.71 -22.90
N LYS A 110 -4.21 -12.72 -23.71
CA LYS A 110 -4.33 -11.31 -23.32
C LYS A 110 -5.75 -10.94 -22.87
N ILE A 111 -6.71 -11.87 -22.88
CA ILE A 111 -8.11 -11.59 -22.50
C ILE A 111 -8.18 -11.16 -21.04
N LEU A 112 -7.60 -11.94 -20.13
CA LEU A 112 -7.64 -11.66 -18.69
C LEU A 112 -6.96 -10.32 -18.37
N SER A 113 -5.77 -10.07 -18.92
CA SER A 113 -5.06 -8.80 -18.72
C SER A 113 -5.85 -7.62 -19.28
N THR A 114 -6.55 -7.79 -20.40
CA THR A 114 -7.42 -6.76 -20.97
C THR A 114 -8.62 -6.47 -20.07
N VAL A 115 -9.27 -7.49 -19.53
CA VAL A 115 -10.38 -7.34 -18.57
C VAL A 115 -9.92 -6.63 -17.30
N ILE A 116 -8.78 -7.03 -16.73
CA ILE A 116 -8.20 -6.38 -15.56
C ILE A 116 -7.96 -4.89 -15.84
N ASN A 117 -7.33 -4.56 -16.97
CA ASN A 117 -7.04 -3.16 -17.34
C ASN A 117 -8.29 -2.32 -17.61
N LYS A 118 -9.34 -2.90 -18.19
CA LYS A 118 -10.53 -2.15 -18.65
C LYS A 118 -11.68 -2.13 -17.64
N THR A 119 -11.69 -3.05 -16.68
CA THR A 119 -12.81 -3.23 -15.75
C THR A 119 -12.37 -3.12 -14.30
N ILE A 120 -11.30 -3.80 -13.92
CA ILE A 120 -10.88 -3.90 -12.51
C ILE A 120 -10.09 -2.68 -12.08
N ILE A 121 -9.08 -2.28 -12.86
CA ILE A 121 -8.24 -1.12 -12.54
C ILE A 121 -9.07 0.15 -12.38
N PRO A 122 -9.97 0.54 -13.32
CA PRO A 122 -10.78 1.75 -13.15
C PRO A 122 -11.60 1.74 -11.86
N ARG A 123 -12.21 0.59 -11.53
CA ARG A 123 -12.98 0.44 -10.29
C ARG A 123 -12.10 0.61 -9.06
N LEU A 124 -10.90 0.00 -9.04
CA LEU A 124 -9.96 0.19 -7.93
C LEU A 124 -9.50 1.63 -7.80
N THR A 125 -9.23 2.31 -8.93
CA THR A 125 -8.88 3.72 -8.95
C THR A 125 -10.00 4.57 -8.32
N ASP A 126 -11.27 4.30 -8.61
CA ASP A 126 -12.38 5.01 -7.95
C ASP A 126 -12.38 4.78 -6.43
N PHE A 127 -12.12 3.55 -5.96
CA PHE A 127 -11.96 3.29 -4.53
C PHE A 127 -10.79 4.07 -3.93
N VAL A 128 -9.64 4.14 -4.61
CA VAL A 128 -8.47 4.90 -4.17
C VAL A 128 -8.79 6.39 -4.07
N GLU A 129 -9.44 6.95 -5.08
CA GLU A 129 -9.68 8.39 -5.18
C GLU A 129 -10.76 8.89 -4.22
N PHE A 130 -11.83 8.12 -4.05
CA PHE A 130 -13.04 8.62 -3.37
C PHE A 130 -13.33 7.97 -2.02
N ILE A 131 -12.82 6.76 -1.74
CA ILE A 131 -13.29 5.95 -0.61
C ILE A 131 -12.15 5.59 0.36
N TRP A 132 -10.96 5.27 -0.15
CA TRP A 132 -9.85 4.81 0.66
C TRP A 132 -9.37 5.91 1.62
N ASP A 133 -9.25 5.52 2.88
CA ASP A 133 -8.63 6.28 3.94
C ASP A 133 -7.20 5.78 4.20
N PRO A 134 -6.15 6.55 3.85
CA PRO A 134 -4.76 6.20 4.14
C PRO A 134 -4.43 6.05 5.63
N LEU A 135 -5.24 6.59 6.55
CA LEU A 135 -5.10 6.34 8.00
C LEU A 135 -5.67 4.98 8.43
N SER A 136 -6.51 4.35 7.61
CA SER A 136 -7.07 3.04 7.89
C SER A 136 -6.11 1.92 7.48
N THR A 137 -5.49 1.28 8.48
CA THR A 137 -4.57 0.15 8.24
C THR A 137 -5.30 -1.02 7.59
N SER A 138 -6.53 -1.36 8.01
CA SER A 138 -7.26 -2.48 7.43
C SER A 138 -7.57 -2.27 5.95
N GLN A 139 -8.05 -1.07 5.59
CA GLN A 139 -8.28 -0.72 4.19
C GLN A 139 -6.98 -0.72 3.38
N THR A 140 -5.91 -0.14 3.93
CA THR A 140 -4.60 -0.07 3.29
C THR A 140 -4.04 -1.48 3.01
N THR A 141 -4.07 -2.37 3.99
CA THR A 141 -3.60 -3.76 3.81
C THR A 141 -4.46 -4.52 2.80
N SER A 142 -5.78 -4.37 2.84
CA SER A 142 -6.69 -5.01 1.88
C SER A 142 -6.42 -4.55 0.45
N LEU A 143 -6.30 -3.23 0.25
CA LEU A 143 -6.01 -2.63 -1.04
C LEU A 143 -4.66 -3.10 -1.59
N ILE A 144 -3.62 -3.12 -0.76
CA ILE A 144 -2.29 -3.66 -1.13
C ILE A 144 -2.40 -5.10 -1.62
N THR A 145 -3.19 -5.96 -0.96
CA THR A 145 -3.39 -7.35 -1.37
C THR A 145 -3.98 -7.45 -2.77
N HIS A 146 -5.05 -6.70 -3.05
CA HIS A 146 -5.67 -6.71 -4.37
C HIS A 146 -4.78 -6.09 -5.45
N CYS A 147 -4.08 -5.00 -5.15
CA CYS A 147 -3.11 -4.39 -6.05
C CYS A 147 -1.98 -5.39 -6.37
N ARG A 148 -1.41 -6.07 -5.38
CA ARG A 148 -0.34 -7.06 -5.61
C ARG A 148 -0.80 -8.16 -6.55
N MET A 149 -1.97 -8.73 -6.30
CA MET A 149 -2.53 -9.79 -7.15
C MET A 149 -2.71 -9.31 -8.59
N ILE A 150 -3.26 -8.11 -8.81
CA ILE A 150 -3.39 -7.53 -10.16
C ILE A 150 -2.03 -7.33 -10.83
N LEU A 151 -1.03 -6.87 -10.08
CA LEU A 151 0.29 -6.60 -10.62
C LEU A 151 1.02 -7.89 -11.01
N GLU A 152 0.85 -8.96 -10.22
CA GLU A 152 1.34 -10.30 -10.53
C GLU A 152 0.70 -10.82 -11.83
N GLU A 153 -0.63 -10.76 -11.94
CA GLU A 153 -1.38 -11.20 -13.13
C GLU A 153 -1.05 -10.40 -14.39
N LEU A 154 -0.79 -9.09 -14.27
CA LEU A 154 -0.39 -8.30 -15.43
C LEU A 154 1.04 -8.57 -15.87
N SER A 155 1.91 -9.02 -14.96
CA SER A 155 3.31 -9.33 -15.27
C SER A 155 3.48 -10.70 -15.92
N THR A 156 2.58 -11.65 -15.64
CA THR A 156 2.55 -12.97 -16.30
C THR A 156 2.01 -12.90 -17.73
N CYS A 157 1.08 -11.99 -18.01
CA CYS A 157 0.40 -11.88 -19.30
C CYS A 157 1.03 -10.90 -20.31
N ALA A 158 1.96 -10.02 -19.91
CA ALA A 158 2.51 -9.02 -20.82
C ALA A 158 3.95 -8.58 -20.49
N ASN A 159 4.78 -8.49 -21.53
CA ASN A 159 6.05 -7.73 -21.52
C ASN A 159 5.83 -6.22 -21.69
N GLU A 160 4.59 -5.75 -21.80
CA GLU A 160 4.24 -4.34 -22.01
C GLU A 160 3.86 -3.64 -20.69
N VAL A 161 4.42 -2.44 -20.49
CA VAL A 161 4.06 -1.55 -19.38
C VAL A 161 2.61 -1.12 -19.55
N SER A 162 1.69 -1.71 -18.79
CA SER A 162 0.28 -1.34 -18.85
C SER A 162 0.07 0.07 -18.30
N LYS A 163 -0.44 0.98 -19.15
CA LYS A 163 -0.80 2.35 -18.75
C LYS A 163 -1.74 2.36 -17.53
N GLY A 164 -2.69 1.43 -17.47
CA GLY A 164 -3.62 1.29 -16.35
C GLY A 164 -2.92 1.01 -15.01
N LYS A 165 -1.87 0.18 -14.99
CA LYS A 165 -1.05 -0.05 -13.80
C LYS A 165 -0.40 1.25 -13.31
N GLN A 166 0.19 2.01 -14.23
CA GLN A 166 0.85 3.28 -13.89
C GLN A 166 -0.15 4.31 -13.36
N ASP A 167 -1.33 4.41 -13.99
CA ASP A 167 -2.39 5.31 -13.56
C ASP A 167 -2.91 4.94 -12.16
N LEU A 168 -3.09 3.64 -11.87
CA LEU A 168 -3.49 3.18 -10.53
C LEU A 168 -2.44 3.52 -9.47
N LEU A 169 -1.17 3.17 -9.70
CA LEU A 169 -0.09 3.48 -8.75
C LEU A 169 0.06 4.99 -8.53
N LYS A 170 -0.11 5.79 -9.59
CA LYS A 170 -0.13 7.25 -9.50
C LYS A 170 -1.30 7.76 -8.65
N SER A 171 -2.50 7.22 -8.83
CA SER A 171 -3.68 7.61 -8.01
C SER A 171 -3.44 7.35 -6.51
N ILE A 172 -2.80 6.23 -6.18
CA ILE A 172 -2.43 5.87 -4.80
C ILE A 172 -1.46 6.92 -4.22
N VAL A 173 -0.40 7.25 -4.96
CA VAL A 173 0.59 8.26 -4.56
C VAL A 173 -0.06 9.63 -4.37
N VAL A 174 -0.94 10.04 -5.28
CA VAL A 174 -1.69 11.30 -5.19
C VAL A 174 -2.59 11.30 -3.95
N ARG A 175 -3.31 10.21 -3.68
CA ARG A 175 -4.19 10.09 -2.49
C ARG A 175 -3.41 10.15 -1.19
N MET A 176 -2.25 9.48 -1.10
CA MET A 176 -1.36 9.57 0.06
C MET A 176 -0.84 10.99 0.26
N LYS A 177 -0.36 11.64 -0.81
CA LYS A 177 0.12 13.01 -0.76
C LYS A 177 -0.97 13.95 -0.23
N LYS A 178 -2.19 13.81 -0.73
CA LYS A 178 -3.36 14.55 -0.25
C LYS A 178 -3.62 14.32 1.25
N ALA A 179 -3.57 13.07 1.71
CA ALA A 179 -3.75 12.78 3.13
C ALA A 179 -2.65 13.39 4.02
N ILE A 180 -1.40 13.47 3.53
CA ILE A 180 -0.33 14.16 4.25
C ILE A 180 -0.57 15.67 4.30
N GLU A 181 -0.99 16.26 3.18
CA GLU A 181 -1.14 17.72 3.04
C GLU A 181 -2.39 18.25 3.74
N ASP A 182 -3.51 17.53 3.66
CA ASP A 182 -4.82 17.99 4.12
C ASP A 182 -5.15 17.50 5.54
N ASP A 183 -4.73 16.29 5.92
CA ASP A 183 -5.21 15.63 7.15
C ASP A 183 -4.19 15.63 8.30
N VAL A 184 -2.89 15.85 8.03
CA VAL A 184 -1.85 15.81 9.08
C VAL A 184 -1.73 17.16 9.78
N PHE A 185 -2.11 17.17 11.06
CA PHE A 185 -1.98 18.34 11.92
C PHE A 185 -1.50 17.96 13.31
N ILE A 186 -0.28 18.36 13.67
CA ILE A 186 0.26 18.17 15.04
C ILE A 186 0.45 19.55 15.68
N PRO A 187 -0.39 19.94 16.65
CA PRO A 187 -0.29 21.26 17.27
C PRO A 187 1.00 21.38 18.08
N LEU A 188 1.63 22.56 18.04
CA LEU A 188 2.76 22.90 18.88
C LEU A 188 2.28 23.81 20.02
N TYR A 189 2.33 23.29 21.24
CA TYR A 189 1.95 24.04 22.45
C TYR A 189 3.19 24.47 23.23
N PRO A 190 3.13 25.57 23.99
CA PRO A 190 4.16 25.91 24.97
C PRO A 190 4.35 24.76 25.97
N LYS A 191 5.60 24.51 26.39
CA LYS A 191 5.94 23.38 27.28
C LYS A 191 5.11 23.39 28.56
N SER A 192 4.91 24.55 29.17
CA SER A 192 4.06 24.75 30.36
C SER A 192 2.62 24.26 30.19
N THR A 193 2.07 24.28 28.97
CA THR A 193 0.69 23.85 28.68
C THR A 193 0.56 22.32 28.57
N VAL A 194 1.66 21.64 28.23
CA VAL A 194 1.71 20.17 28.01
C VAL A 194 2.47 19.40 29.08
N GLU A 195 3.10 20.10 30.04
CA GLU A 195 3.72 19.50 31.23
C GLU A 195 2.75 18.57 31.97
N ASN A 196 1.51 19.02 32.17
CA ASN A 196 0.47 18.15 32.69
C ASN A 196 -0.05 17.21 31.58
N LYS A 197 0.43 15.95 31.58
CA LYS A 197 0.02 14.88 30.66
C LYS A 197 -1.49 14.60 30.65
N THR A 198 -2.22 14.99 31.70
CA THR A 198 -3.67 14.80 31.77
C THR A 198 -4.46 15.91 31.08
N SER A 199 -3.78 17.02 30.70
CA SER A 199 -4.40 18.18 30.09
C SER A 199 -5.01 17.83 28.72
N PRO A 200 -6.11 18.51 28.31
CA PRO A 200 -6.69 18.32 26.99
C PRO A 200 -5.69 18.58 25.86
N HIS A 201 -4.83 19.59 26.01
CA HIS A 201 -3.80 19.95 25.03
C HIS A 201 -2.77 18.82 24.85
N SER A 202 -2.26 18.26 25.95
CA SER A 202 -1.31 17.15 25.91
C SER A 202 -1.93 15.91 25.26
N LYS A 203 -3.15 15.54 25.67
CA LYS A 203 -3.89 14.40 25.09
C LYS A 203 -4.17 14.58 23.60
N PHE A 204 -4.55 15.78 23.18
CA PHE A 204 -4.84 16.06 21.77
C PHE A 204 -3.57 16.02 20.92
N GLN A 205 -2.49 16.69 21.35
CA GLN A 205 -1.19 16.63 20.68
C GLN A 205 -0.69 15.19 20.55
N GLU A 206 -0.81 14.38 21.60
CA GLU A 206 -0.38 12.98 21.60
C GLU A 206 -1.17 12.15 20.60
N ARG A 207 -2.50 12.32 20.56
CA ARG A 207 -3.36 11.66 19.56
C ARG A 207 -2.97 12.04 18.14
N GLN A 208 -2.72 13.32 17.88
CA GLN A 208 -2.30 13.79 16.57
C GLN A 208 -0.94 13.23 16.16
N PHE A 209 0.02 13.18 17.09
CA PHE A 209 1.32 12.58 16.84
C PHE A 209 1.19 11.10 16.45
N TRP A 210 0.44 10.30 17.22
CA TRP A 210 0.24 8.88 16.89
C TRP A 210 -0.59 8.66 15.63
N SER A 211 -1.51 9.56 15.30
CA SER A 211 -2.21 9.57 14.01
C SER A 211 -1.19 9.74 12.86
N GLY A 212 -0.27 10.70 12.97
CA GLY A 212 0.83 10.90 12.03
C GLY A 212 1.75 9.69 11.90
N VAL A 213 2.12 9.05 13.03
CA VAL A 213 2.92 7.81 13.02
C VAL A 213 2.16 6.64 12.37
N LYS A 214 0.84 6.55 12.58
CA LYS A 214 0.00 5.53 11.93
C LYS A 214 -0.04 5.73 10.42
N LEU A 215 -0.24 6.97 9.97
CA LEU A 215 -0.19 7.30 8.54
C LEU A 215 1.19 6.98 7.95
N PHE A 216 2.27 7.33 8.67
CA PHE A 216 3.65 7.01 8.29
C PHE A 216 3.83 5.52 8.07
N ARG A 217 3.44 4.70 9.06
CA ARG A 217 3.44 3.24 8.92
C ARG A 217 2.66 2.79 7.69
N ASN A 218 1.43 3.28 7.52
CA ASN A 218 0.55 2.84 6.43
C ASN A 218 1.12 3.20 5.04
N ILE A 219 1.79 4.35 4.89
CA ILE A 219 2.51 4.71 3.65
C ILE A 219 3.62 3.69 3.38
N LEU A 220 4.42 3.36 4.40
CA LEU A 220 5.55 2.45 4.24
C LEU A 220 5.16 0.99 3.99
N LEU A 221 3.91 0.58 4.30
CA LEU A 221 3.39 -0.74 3.94
C LEU A 221 3.37 -0.99 2.43
N TRP A 222 3.40 0.06 1.61
CA TRP A 222 3.43 -0.04 0.15
C TRP A 222 4.81 -0.38 -0.42
N ASN A 223 5.81 -0.54 0.44
CA ASN A 223 7.13 -1.04 0.08
C ASN A 223 7.02 -2.35 -0.72
N GLY A 224 7.69 -2.39 -1.88
CA GLY A 224 7.65 -3.50 -2.82
C GLY A 224 6.54 -3.42 -3.88
N LEU A 225 5.57 -2.51 -3.75
CA LEU A 225 4.62 -2.16 -4.82
C LEU A 225 4.92 -0.79 -5.44
N LEU A 226 5.26 0.19 -4.61
CA LEU A 226 5.68 1.52 -5.06
C LEU A 226 7.22 1.63 -5.09
N PRO A 227 7.78 2.50 -5.95
CA PRO A 227 9.22 2.78 -5.95
C PRO A 227 9.70 3.33 -4.60
N ASP A 228 10.87 2.89 -4.16
CA ASP A 228 11.45 3.30 -2.88
C ASP A 228 11.64 4.81 -2.79
N ASP A 229 12.11 5.47 -3.85
CA ASP A 229 12.29 6.93 -3.89
C ASP A 229 10.97 7.68 -3.62
N THR A 230 9.85 7.19 -4.15
CA THR A 230 8.53 7.77 -3.93
C THR A 230 8.09 7.60 -2.48
N LEU A 231 8.31 6.42 -1.90
CA LEU A 231 7.96 6.14 -0.49
C LEU A 231 8.85 6.94 0.48
N GLN A 232 10.13 7.10 0.16
CA GLN A 232 11.05 7.92 0.93
C GLN A 232 10.67 9.41 0.84
N GLU A 233 10.30 9.91 -0.34
CA GLU A 233 9.81 11.29 -0.51
C GLU A 233 8.55 11.55 0.32
N LEU A 234 7.54 10.67 0.24
CA LEU A 234 6.28 10.81 0.97
C LEU A 234 6.47 10.60 2.48
N GLY A 235 7.03 9.46 2.87
CA GLY A 235 7.15 9.05 4.26
C GLY A 235 8.23 9.82 5.02
N LEU A 236 9.45 9.90 4.48
CA LEU A 236 10.57 10.54 5.17
C LEU A 236 10.59 12.05 4.93
N GLY A 237 10.46 12.47 3.67
CA GLY A 237 10.49 13.89 3.30
C GLY A 237 9.26 14.66 3.78
N LYS A 238 8.08 14.29 3.29
CA LYS A 238 6.85 15.07 3.49
C LYS A 238 6.17 14.82 4.83
N LEU A 239 6.34 13.66 5.45
CA LEU A 239 5.67 13.33 6.71
C LEU A 239 6.62 13.37 7.92
N LEU A 240 7.69 12.57 7.92
CA LEU A 240 8.63 12.50 9.04
C LEU A 240 9.33 13.85 9.27
N ASN A 241 10.01 14.39 8.26
CA ASN A 241 10.81 15.61 8.40
C ASN A 241 9.95 16.85 8.64
N ARG A 242 8.79 16.96 7.98
CA ARG A 242 7.93 18.14 8.05
C ARG A 242 7.01 18.18 9.28
N TYR A 243 6.62 17.03 9.84
CA TYR A 243 5.64 17.00 10.93
C TYR A 243 6.16 16.28 12.17
N LEU A 244 6.59 15.02 12.03
CA LEU A 244 6.94 14.19 13.18
C LEU A 244 8.20 14.70 13.89
N ILE A 245 9.27 15.00 13.15
CA ILE A 245 10.52 15.54 13.74
C ILE A 245 10.27 16.90 14.38
N ILE A 246 9.49 17.78 13.75
CA ILE A 246 9.15 19.09 14.33
C ILE A 246 8.42 18.92 15.67
N ALA A 247 7.48 17.98 15.75
CA ALA A 247 6.80 17.66 17.00
C ALA A 247 7.77 17.10 18.06
N LEU A 248 8.71 16.22 17.68
CA LEU A 248 9.71 15.67 18.59
C LEU A 248 10.69 16.73 19.10
N LEU A 249 11.13 17.66 18.25
CA LEU A 249 12.01 18.77 18.62
C LEU A 249 11.40 19.68 19.70
N ASN A 250 10.08 19.82 19.71
CA ASN A 250 9.33 20.64 20.66
C ASN A 250 8.82 19.88 21.89
N ALA A 251 9.04 18.56 21.94
CA ALA A 251 8.61 17.74 23.07
C ALA A 251 9.48 17.97 24.32
N ILE A 252 8.91 17.67 25.49
CA ILE A 252 9.66 17.63 26.75
C ILE A 252 10.59 16.41 26.72
N PRO A 253 11.90 16.57 26.97
CA PRO A 253 12.82 15.45 26.98
C PRO A 253 12.45 14.39 28.01
N GLY A 254 12.54 13.12 27.62
CA GLY A 254 12.25 11.98 28.48
C GLY A 254 11.99 10.68 27.68
N PRO A 255 11.67 9.58 28.39
CA PRO A 255 11.54 8.25 27.80
C PRO A 255 10.42 8.12 26.74
N GLU A 256 9.37 8.94 26.84
CA GLU A 256 8.28 8.93 25.85
C GLU A 256 8.75 9.32 24.45
N VAL A 257 9.70 10.26 24.35
CA VAL A 257 10.27 10.67 23.05
C VAL A 257 11.13 9.54 22.47
N VAL A 258 11.91 8.83 23.31
CA VAL A 258 12.65 7.63 22.90
C VAL A 258 11.70 6.58 22.34
N LYS A 259 10.58 6.31 23.03
CA LYS A 259 9.56 5.36 22.56
C LYS A 259 8.98 5.74 21.20
N LYS A 260 8.70 7.03 20.98
CA LYS A 260 8.25 7.55 19.68
C LYS A 260 9.28 7.32 18.58
N CYS A 261 10.56 7.61 18.86
CA CYS A 261 11.66 7.37 17.92
C CYS A 261 11.82 5.88 17.58
N LYS A 262 11.75 5.00 18.59
CA LYS A 262 11.78 3.54 18.40
C LYS A 262 10.66 3.08 17.48
N GLN A 263 9.44 3.60 17.67
CA GLN A 263 8.30 3.26 16.82
C GLN A 263 8.48 3.73 15.38
N ILE A 264 8.93 4.97 15.17
CA ILE A 264 9.24 5.49 13.83
C ILE A 264 10.28 4.58 13.14
N ALA A 265 11.39 4.29 13.82
CA ALA A 265 12.43 3.43 13.26
C ALA A 265 11.95 1.99 13.02
N ALA A 266 11.05 1.48 13.85
CA ALA A 266 10.49 0.14 13.70
C ALA A 266 9.67 -0.05 12.41
N TYR A 267 9.08 1.02 11.87
CA TYR A 267 8.28 0.97 10.64
C TYR A 267 9.08 1.15 9.35
N LEU A 268 10.37 1.48 9.45
CA LEU A 268 11.22 1.63 8.26
C LEU A 268 11.44 0.27 7.59
N PRO A 269 11.26 0.15 6.26
CA PRO A 269 11.53 -1.08 5.53
C PRO A 269 12.99 -1.51 5.66
N GLU A 270 13.23 -2.75 6.10
CA GLU A 270 14.58 -3.31 6.25
C GLU A 270 15.34 -3.35 4.92
N LYS A 271 14.61 -3.51 3.81
CA LYS A 271 15.16 -3.52 2.44
C LYS A 271 15.98 -2.28 2.10
N TRP A 272 15.63 -1.12 2.67
CA TRP A 272 16.38 0.13 2.45
C TRP A 272 17.79 0.10 3.07
N PHE A 273 18.07 -0.86 3.94
CA PHE A 273 19.31 -0.95 4.72
C PHE A 273 20.09 -2.24 4.47
N GLN A 274 19.72 -3.03 3.46
CA GLN A 274 20.32 -4.34 3.20
C GLN A 274 21.74 -4.28 2.63
N ASN A 275 22.18 -3.13 2.11
CA ASN A 275 23.54 -3.00 1.59
C ASN A 275 24.54 -2.96 2.76
N SER A 276 25.20 -4.08 3.02
CA SER A 276 26.17 -4.24 4.12
C SER A 276 27.41 -3.35 3.98
N ALA A 277 27.72 -2.86 2.77
CA ALA A 277 28.81 -1.92 2.56
C ALA A 277 28.45 -0.48 2.99
N MET A 278 27.16 -0.15 3.14
CA MET A 278 26.72 1.16 3.60
C MET A 278 26.88 1.25 5.12
N ARG A 279 27.94 1.94 5.54
CA ARG A 279 28.11 2.43 6.93
C ARG A 279 27.33 3.71 7.23
N THR A 280 26.72 4.27 6.19
CA THR A 280 25.95 5.52 6.22
C THR A 280 24.49 5.26 5.88
N SER A 281 23.59 5.87 6.64
CA SER A 281 22.15 5.81 6.40
C SER A 281 21.74 6.49 5.08
N ILE A 282 20.47 6.32 4.70
CA ILE A 282 19.89 7.02 3.55
C ILE A 282 19.78 8.54 3.79
N PRO A 283 20.01 9.40 2.78
CA PRO A 283 20.09 10.86 2.98
C PRO A 283 18.83 11.48 3.60
N GLN A 284 17.65 10.94 3.31
CA GLN A 284 16.38 11.47 3.79
C GLN A 284 16.20 11.31 5.31
N LEU A 285 17.00 10.44 5.95
CA LEU A 285 17.01 10.24 7.41
C LEU A 285 17.99 11.16 8.14
N GLU A 286 18.78 11.99 7.46
CA GLU A 286 19.79 12.84 8.10
C GLU A 286 19.20 13.72 9.20
N ASN A 287 18.05 14.37 8.95
CA ASN A 287 17.35 15.17 9.96
C ASN A 287 16.93 14.35 11.19
N PHE A 288 16.56 13.08 10.99
CA PHE A 288 16.20 12.19 12.09
C PHE A 288 17.43 11.76 12.88
N ILE A 289 18.54 11.47 12.20
CA ILE A 289 19.82 11.14 12.84
C ILE A 289 20.32 12.32 13.68
N GLN A 290 20.33 13.53 13.11
CA GLN A 290 20.72 14.75 13.83
C GLN A 290 19.81 15.01 15.03
N PHE A 291 18.51 14.81 14.88
CA PHE A 291 17.57 14.88 16.00
C PHE A 291 17.93 13.88 17.11
N LEU A 292 18.17 12.61 16.78
CA LEU A 292 18.52 11.57 17.75
C LEU A 292 19.78 11.92 18.53
N LEU A 293 20.82 12.39 17.84
CA LEU A 293 22.08 12.82 18.45
C LEU A 293 21.84 14.00 19.40
N GLN A 294 21.21 15.08 18.93
CA GLN A 294 20.92 16.25 19.77
C GLN A 294 20.02 15.90 20.97
N PHE A 295 19.07 15.00 20.77
CA PHE A 295 18.18 14.55 21.82
C PHE A 295 18.94 13.76 22.89
N ALA A 296 19.85 12.87 22.48
CA ALA A 296 20.66 12.10 23.40
C ALA A 296 21.63 12.98 24.21
N HIS A 297 22.20 14.04 23.60
CA HIS A 297 22.96 15.07 24.32
C HIS A 297 22.12 15.81 25.38
N LYS A 298 20.85 16.08 25.10
CA LYS A 298 19.95 16.68 26.10
C LYS A 298 19.63 15.72 27.24
N LEU A 299 19.48 14.43 26.94
CA LEU A 299 19.21 13.40 27.95
C LEU A 299 20.42 13.16 28.87
N SER A 300 21.64 13.21 28.32
CA SER A 300 22.86 12.93 29.08
C SER A 300 23.11 13.91 30.23
N GLY A 301 22.69 15.17 30.07
CA GLY A 301 22.72 16.19 31.12
C GLY A 301 21.48 16.26 32.01
N SER A 302 20.56 15.28 31.91
CA SER A 302 19.29 15.25 32.64
C SER A 302 19.16 14.02 33.55
N GLU A 303 18.07 13.95 34.33
CA GLU A 303 17.71 12.77 35.12
C GLU A 303 17.48 11.50 34.28
N PHE A 304 17.31 11.64 32.96
CA PHE A 304 17.07 10.55 32.03
C PHE A 304 18.34 10.04 31.31
N ARG A 305 19.53 10.21 31.92
CA ARG A 305 20.81 9.79 31.32
C ARG A 305 20.81 8.31 30.90
N ASP A 306 20.12 7.45 31.63
CA ASP A 306 20.06 6.01 31.31
C ASP A 306 19.33 5.71 30.00
N GLU A 307 18.47 6.61 29.51
CA GLU A 307 17.77 6.47 28.22
C GLU A 307 18.69 6.72 27.02
N VAL A 308 19.88 7.31 27.23
CA VAL A 308 20.85 7.58 26.16
C VAL A 308 21.27 6.29 25.44
N LYS A 309 21.40 5.17 26.18
CA LYS A 309 21.73 3.86 25.62
C LYS A 309 20.68 3.34 24.63
N GLU A 310 19.43 3.76 24.76
CA GLU A 310 18.32 3.32 23.93
C GLU A 310 18.29 3.99 22.55
N ILE A 311 19.10 5.04 22.35
CA ILE A 311 19.26 5.72 21.06
C ILE A 311 20.21 4.94 20.14
N ILE A 312 21.21 4.25 20.69
CA ILE A 312 22.19 3.46 19.91
C ILE A 312 21.51 2.38 19.04
N PRO A 313 20.60 1.52 19.56
CA PRO A 313 19.90 0.55 18.73
C PRO A 313 19.10 1.18 17.58
N ILE A 314 18.60 2.40 17.77
CA ILE A 314 17.86 3.13 16.73
C ILE A 314 18.83 3.53 15.61
N LEU A 315 19.97 4.14 15.95
CA LEU A 315 21.00 4.54 14.99
C LEU A 315 21.55 3.34 14.21
N VAL A 316 21.79 2.23 14.90
CA VAL A 316 22.25 0.97 14.28
C VAL A 316 21.20 0.41 13.32
N LYS A 317 19.91 0.38 13.72
CA LYS A 317 18.81 -0.10 12.88
C LYS A 317 18.69 0.68 11.56
N ILE A 318 18.96 1.99 11.59
CA ILE A 318 18.91 2.84 10.39
C ILE A 318 20.27 2.93 9.68
N LYS A 319 21.24 2.09 10.01
CA LYS A 319 22.61 2.07 9.45
C LYS A 319 23.37 3.39 9.56
N ALA A 320 23.10 4.18 10.61
CA ALA A 320 23.91 5.34 10.99
C ALA A 320 25.10 4.90 11.87
N LEU A 321 25.93 3.98 11.35
CA LEU A 321 26.94 3.27 12.14
C LEU A 321 28.07 4.19 12.58
N ASN A 322 28.56 5.06 11.71
CA ASN A 322 29.62 6.02 12.06
C ASN A 322 29.17 6.96 13.19
N GLN A 323 27.92 7.42 13.15
CA GLN A 323 27.33 8.24 14.19
C GLN A 323 27.15 7.45 15.49
N ALA A 324 26.73 6.18 15.41
CA ALA A 324 26.62 5.31 16.58
C ALA A 324 27.99 5.03 17.23
N GLU A 325 29.03 4.74 16.45
CA GLU A 325 30.41 4.53 16.94
C GLU A 325 30.94 5.77 17.67
N SER A 326 30.87 6.93 17.01
CA SER A 326 31.26 8.22 17.60
C SER A 326 30.51 8.51 18.91
N PHE A 327 29.20 8.24 18.91
CA PHE A 327 28.36 8.47 20.08
C PHE A 327 28.67 7.51 21.25
N ILE A 328 29.02 6.25 20.97
CA ILE A 328 29.46 5.31 22.02
C ILE A 328 30.76 5.78 22.68
N GLU A 329 31.71 6.29 21.87
CA GLU A 329 32.98 6.79 22.36
C GLU A 329 32.81 8.04 23.21
N GLU A 330 31.99 8.99 22.77
CA GLU A 330 31.70 10.24 23.48
C GLU A 330 31.10 10.01 24.88
N TYR A 331 30.20 9.03 25.02
CA TYR A 331 29.49 8.75 26.27
C TYR A 331 30.06 7.60 27.10
N HIS A 332 31.22 7.05 26.71
CA HIS A 332 31.89 5.92 27.36
C HIS A 332 30.98 4.68 27.51
N LEU A 333 30.19 4.37 26.48
CA LEU A 333 29.24 3.26 26.46
C LEU A 333 29.83 1.99 25.83
N ASP A 334 31.08 1.65 26.17
CA ASP A 334 31.86 0.59 25.48
C ASP A 334 31.18 -0.79 25.47
N HIS A 335 30.34 -1.08 26.47
CA HIS A 335 29.55 -2.31 26.54
C HIS A 335 28.53 -2.46 25.39
N LEU A 336 28.20 -1.38 24.68
CA LEU A 336 27.31 -1.39 23.52
C LEU A 336 28.03 -1.51 22.18
N LYS A 337 29.38 -1.56 22.17
CA LYS A 337 30.15 -1.77 20.93
C LYS A 337 29.83 -3.10 20.24
N SER A 338 29.36 -4.11 20.99
CA SER A 338 28.89 -5.38 20.43
C SER A 338 27.66 -5.21 19.52
N VAL A 339 26.75 -4.30 19.85
CA VAL A 339 25.51 -4.04 19.09
C VAL A 339 25.81 -3.54 17.67
N ILE A 340 26.95 -2.88 17.46
CA ILE A 340 27.41 -2.42 16.14
C ILE A 340 28.06 -3.56 15.34
N ARG A 341 28.72 -4.50 16.02
CA ARG A 341 29.47 -5.61 15.38
C ARG A 341 28.56 -6.74 14.86
N GLU A 342 27.33 -6.81 15.35
CA GLU A 342 26.34 -7.82 14.97
C GLU A 342 25.53 -7.47 13.70
N VAL A 343 25.76 -6.28 13.11
CA VAL A 343 24.96 -5.67 12.03
C VAL A 343 25.81 -5.35 10.81
#